data_AF-A0A2D9XJX8-F1
#
_entry.id   AF-A0A2D9XJX8-F1
#
_cell.length_a   1.000
_cell.length_b   1.000
_cell.length_c   1.000
_cell.angle_alpha   90.00
_cell.angle_beta   90.00
_cell.angle_gamma   90.00
#
_symmetry.space_group_name_H-M   'P 1'
#
loop_
_entity.id
_entity.type
_entity.pdbx_description
1 polymer ?
#
loop_
_entity_poly.entity_id
_entity_poly.type
_entity_poly.pdbx_seq_one_letter_code
_entity_poly.pdbx_strand_id
1 'polypeptide(L)'
;MSDKLKHTDDQGWVEYIFEKLLWQTRYVVIAAVICSIISAIVLFFIGSAEIYTAAQQYFAGFSDNIQKQEHSSLLMHIIAAVDLYLIGVVLMIFGFGIYELFISKIDIARDNTSITILEIEDLDQLKNKIIKVVIMVLIVSFFERVLKVSDDYKTPLQMMYFAVSIFALSLGVFLIKKHDNNNGKSSGVSKK
;
A
#
# COMPACT_ATOMS: atom_id res chain seq x y z
N MET A 1 22.83 -47.20 8.14
CA MET A 1 23.36 -46.22 9.11
C MET A 1 22.18 -45.38 9.51
N SER A 2 21.55 -45.76 10.63
CA SER A 2 20.23 -45.30 11.03
C SER A 2 20.25 -43.83 11.39
N ASP A 3 19.48 -43.04 10.65
CA ASP A 3 19.18 -41.66 11.01
C ASP A 3 18.34 -41.69 12.30
N LYS A 4 18.94 -41.23 13.39
CA LYS A 4 18.33 -41.22 14.72
C LYS A 4 17.22 -40.17 14.72
N LEU A 5 16.00 -40.62 14.42
CA LEU A 5 14.79 -39.95 14.88
C LEU A 5 14.87 -39.86 16.41
N LYS A 6 14.97 -38.61 16.90
CA LYS A 6 15.05 -38.25 18.32
C LYS A 6 13.77 -38.74 19.01
N HIS A 7 13.93 -39.51 20.09
CA HIS A 7 12.85 -40.12 20.86
C HIS A 7 12.05 -39.04 21.62
N THR A 8 10.73 -39.18 21.63
CA THR A 8 9.68 -38.26 22.10
C THR A 8 9.61 -38.05 23.64
N ASP A 9 10.72 -38.18 24.37
CA ASP A 9 10.67 -38.23 25.85
C ASP A 9 11.30 -37.02 26.59
N ASP A 10 11.94 -36.08 25.87
CA ASP A 10 12.62 -34.91 26.48
C ASP A 10 12.12 -33.54 25.97
N GLN A 11 10.91 -33.44 25.40
CA GLN A 11 10.34 -32.11 25.08
C GLN A 11 9.72 -31.50 26.34
N GLY A 12 10.31 -30.41 26.82
CA GLY A 12 9.75 -29.67 27.96
C GLY A 12 8.33 -29.19 27.65
N TRP A 13 7.45 -29.21 28.65
CA TRP A 13 6.08 -28.67 28.54
C TRP A 13 6.01 -27.27 27.92
N VAL A 14 7.03 -26.44 28.15
CA VAL A 14 7.19 -25.12 27.53
C VAL A 14 7.45 -25.23 26.03
N GLU A 15 8.30 -26.15 25.58
CA GLU A 15 8.63 -26.37 24.16
C GLU A 15 7.41 -26.88 23.40
N TYR A 16 6.64 -27.81 23.97
CA TYR A 16 5.37 -28.27 23.39
C TYR A 16 4.33 -27.15 23.26
N ILE A 17 4.18 -26.31 24.30
CA ILE A 17 3.29 -25.15 24.25
C ILE A 17 3.79 -24.14 23.21
N PHE A 18 5.09 -23.92 23.11
CA PHE A 18 5.69 -22.98 22.17
C PHE A 18 5.55 -23.46 20.72
N GLU A 19 5.80 -24.74 20.43
CA GLU A 19 5.57 -25.34 19.12
C GLU A 19 4.08 -25.29 18.74
N LYS A 20 3.18 -25.58 19.68
CA LYS A 20 1.73 -25.49 19.44
C LYS A 20 1.27 -24.05 19.18
N LEU A 21 1.82 -23.07 19.90
CA LEU A 21 1.57 -21.65 19.68
C LEU A 21 2.11 -21.17 18.33
N LEU A 22 3.34 -21.60 17.99
CA LEU A 22 3.95 -21.31 16.68
C LEU A 22 3.12 -21.91 15.56
N TRP A 23 2.58 -23.12 15.71
CA TRP A 23 1.72 -23.72 14.70
C TRP A 23 0.37 -22.99 14.54
N GLN A 24 -0.12 -22.38 15.62
CA GLN A 24 -1.37 -21.60 15.64
C GLN A 24 -1.24 -20.24 14.94
N THR A 25 -0.02 -19.69 14.76
CA THR A 25 0.19 -18.41 14.06
C THR A 25 -0.35 -18.44 12.62
N ARG A 26 -0.36 -19.58 11.95
CA ARG A 26 -0.92 -19.73 10.60
C ARG A 26 -2.39 -19.29 10.50
N TYR A 27 -3.20 -19.61 11.52
CA TYR A 27 -4.60 -19.20 11.55
C TYR A 27 -4.78 -17.69 11.73
N VAL A 28 -3.92 -17.08 12.56
CA VAL A 28 -3.92 -15.62 12.78
C VAL A 28 -3.56 -14.90 11.48
N VAL A 29 -2.58 -15.41 10.73
CA VAL A 29 -2.18 -14.82 9.45
C VAL A 29 -3.28 -14.92 8.40
N ILE A 30 -3.95 -16.08 8.28
CA ILE A 30 -5.08 -16.23 7.36
C ILE A 30 -6.21 -15.25 7.70
N ALA A 31 -6.52 -15.07 8.98
CA ALA A 31 -7.51 -14.10 9.42
C ALA A 31 -7.10 -12.66 9.02
N ALA A 32 -5.82 -12.29 9.20
CA ALA A 32 -5.31 -10.97 8.81
C ALA A 32 -5.45 -10.71 7.30
N VAL A 33 -5.14 -11.70 6.45
CA VAL A 33 -5.27 -11.62 4.99
C VAL A 33 -6.74 -11.44 4.58
N ILE A 34 -7.65 -12.18 5.18
CA ILE A 34 -9.08 -12.07 4.88
C ILE A 34 -9.59 -10.66 5.24
N CYS A 35 -9.24 -10.19 6.45
CA CYS A 35 -9.61 -8.85 6.89
C CYS A 35 -9.04 -7.74 5.97
N SER A 36 -7.79 -7.87 5.51
CA SER A 36 -7.19 -6.87 4.60
C SER A 36 -7.87 -6.86 3.24
N ILE A 37 -8.22 -8.03 2.68
CA ILE A 37 -8.94 -8.13 1.40
C ILE A 37 -10.36 -7.56 1.53
N ILE A 38 -11.08 -7.90 2.60
CA ILE A 38 -12.42 -7.34 2.85
C ILE A 38 -12.35 -5.82 2.97
N SER A 39 -11.38 -5.30 3.72
CA SER A 39 -11.18 -3.85 3.86
C SER A 39 -10.90 -3.17 2.51
N ALA A 40 -10.03 -3.77 1.68
CA ALA A 40 -9.76 -3.26 0.33
C ALA A 40 -11.03 -3.20 -0.53
N ILE A 41 -11.86 -4.26 -0.51
CA ILE A 41 -13.12 -4.31 -1.23
C ILE A 41 -14.08 -3.22 -0.73
N VAL A 42 -14.23 -3.05 0.58
CA VAL A 42 -15.08 -2.02 1.18
C VAL A 42 -14.62 -0.63 0.76
N LEU A 43 -13.32 -0.34 0.81
CA LEU A 43 -12.76 0.94 0.37
C LEU A 43 -12.98 1.21 -1.12
N PHE A 44 -12.93 0.17 -1.97
CA PHE A 44 -13.28 0.30 -3.37
C PHE A 44 -14.75 0.69 -3.59
N PHE A 45 -15.67 0.12 -2.81
CA PHE A 45 -17.07 0.53 -2.87
C PHE A 45 -17.26 1.97 -2.38
N ILE A 46 -16.63 2.36 -1.28
CA ILE A 46 -16.72 3.73 -0.74
C ILE A 46 -16.14 4.74 -1.74
N GLY A 47 -14.95 4.49 -2.30
CA GLY A 47 -14.36 5.36 -3.32
C GLY A 47 -15.21 5.47 -4.58
N SER A 48 -15.83 4.37 -5.01
CA SER A 48 -16.76 4.37 -6.15
C SER A 48 -18.02 5.19 -5.86
N ALA A 49 -18.53 5.14 -4.63
CA ALA A 49 -19.67 5.95 -4.21
C ALA A 49 -19.35 7.45 -4.21
N GLU A 50 -18.17 7.85 -3.74
CA GLU A 50 -17.70 9.25 -3.75
C GLU A 50 -17.60 9.83 -5.18
N ILE A 51 -17.08 9.03 -6.13
CA ILE A 51 -17.05 9.43 -7.55
C ILE A 51 -18.45 9.55 -8.13
N TYR A 52 -19.34 8.63 -7.77
CA TYR A 52 -20.71 8.65 -8.25
C TYR A 52 -21.46 9.90 -7.77
N THR A 53 -21.32 10.27 -6.49
CA THR A 53 -21.93 11.49 -5.94
C THR A 53 -21.36 12.75 -6.58
N ALA A 54 -20.05 12.81 -6.82
CA ALA A 54 -19.41 13.93 -7.49
C ALA A 54 -19.89 14.08 -8.95
N ALA A 55 -20.04 12.96 -9.66
CA ALA A 55 -20.56 12.97 -11.03
C ALA A 55 -22.02 13.44 -11.11
N GLN A 56 -22.87 13.01 -10.17
CA GLN A 56 -24.25 13.47 -10.09
C GLN A 56 -24.35 14.98 -9.84
N GLN A 57 -23.53 15.53 -8.93
CA GLN A 57 -23.49 16.96 -8.65
C GLN A 57 -23.09 17.78 -9.88
N TYR A 58 -22.07 17.33 -10.62
CA TYR A 58 -21.66 17.97 -11.88
C TYR A 58 -22.78 17.95 -12.95
N PHE A 59 -23.46 16.81 -13.12
CA PHE A 59 -24.52 16.67 -14.11
C PHE A 59 -25.77 17.47 -13.75
N ALA A 60 -26.14 17.53 -12.47
CA ALA A 60 -27.27 18.33 -11.99
C ALA A 60 -26.99 19.85 -12.12
N GLY A 61 -25.75 20.28 -11.87
CA GLY A 61 -25.32 21.67 -12.03
C GLY A 61 -25.24 22.15 -13.49
N PHE A 62 -25.27 21.25 -14.48
CA PHE A 62 -25.28 21.61 -15.90
C PHE A 62 -26.58 22.30 -16.34
N SER A 63 -27.68 22.11 -15.61
CA SER A 63 -28.99 22.69 -15.96
C SER A 63 -29.18 24.13 -15.49
N ASP A 64 -28.32 24.67 -14.60
CA ASP A 64 -28.42 26.03 -14.08
C ASP A 64 -27.16 26.84 -14.43
N ASN A 65 -27.34 28.04 -14.97
CA ASN A 65 -26.27 28.86 -15.57
C ASN A 65 -25.33 29.52 -14.53
N ILE A 66 -24.82 28.77 -13.55
CA ILE A 66 -23.89 29.29 -12.54
C ILE A 66 -22.48 28.74 -12.81
N GLN A 67 -21.88 29.35 -13.82
CA GLN A 67 -20.50 29.17 -14.23
C GLN A 67 -19.57 29.79 -13.15
N LYS A 68 -18.69 28.96 -12.54
CA LYS A 68 -17.33 29.27 -12.00
C LYS A 68 -16.96 28.83 -10.56
N GLN A 69 -17.83 28.20 -9.76
CA GLN A 69 -17.44 27.74 -8.40
C GLN A 69 -17.33 26.22 -8.21
N GLU A 70 -17.84 25.40 -9.14
CA GLU A 70 -17.96 23.95 -8.93
C GLU A 70 -16.68 23.13 -9.16
N HIS A 71 -15.70 23.63 -9.93
CA HIS A 71 -14.54 22.80 -10.30
C HIS A 71 -13.64 22.44 -9.10
N SER A 72 -13.50 23.34 -8.11
CA SER A 72 -12.69 23.03 -6.90
C SER A 72 -13.33 21.90 -6.09
N SER A 73 -14.65 21.97 -5.90
CA SER A 73 -15.41 20.93 -5.19
C SER A 73 -15.31 19.57 -5.88
N LEU A 74 -15.44 19.53 -7.21
CA LEU A 74 -15.32 18.27 -7.97
C LEU A 74 -13.92 17.67 -7.88
N LEU A 75 -12.88 18.49 -8.00
CA LEU A 75 -11.50 18.02 -7.84
C LEU A 75 -11.27 17.46 -6.43
N MET A 76 -11.83 18.10 -5.39
CA MET A 76 -11.71 17.58 -4.02
C MET A 76 -12.35 16.19 -3.84
N HIS A 77 -13.55 15.96 -4.37
CA HIS A 77 -14.21 14.64 -4.27
C HIS A 77 -13.47 13.58 -5.08
N ILE A 78 -12.97 13.91 -6.27
CA ILE A 78 -12.20 12.98 -7.10
C ILE A 78 -10.90 12.57 -6.39
N ILE A 79 -10.15 13.54 -5.84
CA ILE A 79 -8.89 13.23 -5.16
C ILE A 79 -9.16 12.40 -3.89
N ALA A 80 -10.24 12.68 -3.16
CA ALA A 80 -10.67 11.86 -2.02
C ALA A 80 -10.98 10.41 -2.39
N ALA A 81 -11.68 10.20 -3.51
CA ALA A 81 -11.94 8.85 -4.00
C ALA A 81 -10.67 8.13 -4.47
N VAL A 82 -9.73 8.85 -5.11
CA VAL A 82 -8.44 8.30 -5.52
C VAL A 82 -7.62 7.87 -4.30
N ASP A 83 -7.64 8.63 -3.21
CA ASP A 83 -6.98 8.23 -1.96
C ASP A 83 -7.55 6.93 -1.39
N LEU A 84 -8.88 6.84 -1.30
CA LEU A 84 -9.57 5.62 -0.85
C LEU A 84 -9.19 4.40 -1.71
N TYR A 85 -9.10 4.55 -3.03
CA TYR A 85 -8.63 3.49 -3.92
C TYR A 85 -7.16 3.13 -3.69
N LEU A 86 -6.29 4.12 -3.51
CA LEU A 86 -4.86 3.89 -3.26
C LEU A 86 -4.64 3.12 -1.96
N ILE A 87 -5.34 3.50 -0.88
CA ILE A 87 -5.33 2.75 0.38
C ILE A 87 -5.89 1.34 0.17
N GLY A 88 -6.97 1.18 -0.58
CA GLY A 88 -7.55 -0.13 -0.92
C GLY A 88 -6.55 -1.04 -1.65
N VAL A 89 -5.85 -0.52 -2.67
CA VAL A 89 -4.80 -1.26 -3.40
C VAL A 89 -3.64 -1.63 -2.48
N VAL A 90 -3.21 -0.72 -1.60
CA VAL A 90 -2.16 -1.02 -0.62
C VAL A 90 -2.57 -2.15 0.33
N LEU A 91 -3.80 -2.13 0.85
CA LEU A 91 -4.32 -3.20 1.70
C LEU A 91 -4.43 -4.53 0.95
N MET A 92 -4.78 -4.49 -0.34
CA MET A 92 -4.84 -5.68 -1.19
C MET A 92 -3.44 -6.28 -1.43
N ILE A 93 -2.47 -5.45 -1.81
CA ILE A 93 -1.06 -5.86 -1.99
C ILE A 93 -0.49 -6.37 -0.67
N PHE A 94 -0.79 -5.71 0.45
CA PHE A 94 -0.37 -6.13 1.77
C PHE A 94 -0.96 -7.51 2.14
N GLY A 95 -2.26 -7.71 1.91
CA GLY A 95 -2.92 -9.00 2.12
C GLY A 95 -2.28 -10.13 1.31
N PHE A 96 -2.01 -9.89 0.02
CA PHE A 96 -1.33 -10.88 -0.82
C PHE A 96 0.13 -11.11 -0.40
N GLY A 97 0.86 -10.05 -0.02
CA GLY A 97 2.24 -10.18 0.45
C GLY A 97 2.35 -11.00 1.74
N ILE A 98 1.42 -10.82 2.68
CA ILE A 98 1.35 -11.62 3.91
C ILE A 98 0.93 -13.07 3.59
N TYR A 99 0.01 -13.28 2.67
CA TYR A 99 -0.38 -14.63 2.22
C TYR A 99 0.78 -15.39 1.59
N GLU A 100 1.51 -14.75 0.68
CA GLU A 100 2.65 -15.34 -0.01
C GLU A 100 3.81 -15.65 0.95
N LEU A 101 4.02 -14.78 1.95
CA LEU A 101 5.08 -14.93 2.94
C LEU A 101 4.85 -16.10 3.92
N PHE A 102 3.61 -16.29 4.39
CA PHE A 102 3.31 -17.21 5.49
C PHE A 102 2.53 -18.47 5.10
N ILE A 103 1.80 -18.46 3.98
CA ILE A 103 0.98 -19.61 3.56
C ILE A 103 1.65 -20.39 2.44
N SER A 104 1.74 -19.82 1.24
CA SER A 104 2.30 -20.48 0.05
C SER A 104 2.39 -19.49 -1.11
N LYS A 105 3.34 -19.74 -2.02
CA LYS A 105 3.39 -19.06 -3.32
C LYS A 105 2.12 -19.40 -4.11
N ILE A 106 1.54 -18.41 -4.79
CA ILE A 106 0.33 -18.61 -5.61
C ILE A 106 0.73 -19.38 -6.88
N ASP A 107 0.65 -20.71 -6.85
CA ASP A 107 1.04 -21.57 -7.98
C ASP A 107 0.07 -21.52 -9.17
N ILE A 108 -1.15 -20.99 -8.97
CA ILE A 108 -2.22 -20.93 -9.98
C ILE A 108 -1.87 -19.97 -11.14
N ALA A 109 -0.94 -19.04 -10.94
CA ALA A 109 -0.45 -18.13 -11.98
C ALA A 109 0.73 -18.69 -12.80
N ARG A 110 1.21 -19.91 -12.49
CA ARG A 110 2.49 -20.44 -12.98
C ARG A 110 2.37 -21.57 -14.00
N ASP A 111 1.14 -21.99 -14.33
CA ASP A 111 0.86 -23.11 -15.26
C ASP A 111 1.04 -22.76 -16.75
N ASN A 112 1.49 -21.53 -17.07
CA ASN A 112 1.97 -21.17 -18.40
C ASN A 112 3.49 -21.01 -18.37
N THR A 113 4.15 -22.09 -18.77
CA THR A 113 5.57 -22.29 -19.03
C THR A 113 6.25 -21.04 -19.63
N SER A 114 7.46 -20.74 -19.14
CA SER A 114 8.50 -19.84 -19.74
C SER A 114 8.73 -18.44 -19.18
N ILE A 115 8.46 -18.15 -17.91
CA ILE A 115 9.19 -17.08 -17.22
C ILE A 115 9.64 -17.53 -15.83
N THR A 116 10.94 -17.75 -15.67
CA THR A 116 11.63 -17.82 -14.38
C THR A 116 11.62 -16.43 -13.73
N ILE A 117 10.51 -16.07 -13.07
CA ILE A 117 10.31 -14.78 -12.36
C ILE A 117 9.79 -14.96 -10.92
N LEU A 118 9.81 -16.17 -10.36
CA LEU A 118 9.46 -16.38 -8.94
C LEU A 118 10.46 -17.25 -8.18
N GLU A 119 11.74 -17.05 -8.45
CA GLU A 119 12.78 -17.24 -7.44
C GLU A 119 12.76 -16.03 -6.49
N ILE A 120 11.65 -15.88 -5.76
CA ILE A 120 11.64 -15.05 -4.55
C ILE A 120 12.29 -15.91 -3.48
N GLU A 121 13.60 -15.75 -3.36
CA GLU A 121 14.40 -16.13 -2.18
C GLU A 121 14.52 -14.96 -1.19
N ASP A 122 14.05 -13.75 -1.53
CA ASP A 122 14.32 -12.57 -0.72
C ASP A 122 13.11 -11.65 -0.50
N LEU A 123 12.70 -11.55 0.76
CA LEU A 123 11.61 -10.71 1.25
C LEU A 123 11.93 -9.21 1.11
N ASP A 124 13.21 -8.83 1.00
CA ASP A 124 13.61 -7.44 0.85
C ASP A 124 13.23 -6.88 -0.52
N GLN A 125 13.15 -7.71 -1.57
CA GLN A 125 12.71 -7.24 -2.89
C GLN A 125 11.21 -6.93 -2.93
N LEU A 126 10.38 -7.74 -2.27
CA LEU A 126 8.94 -7.47 -2.15
C LEU A 126 8.69 -6.29 -1.21
N LYS A 127 9.37 -6.24 -0.05
CA LYS A 127 9.32 -5.12 0.89
C LYS A 127 9.70 -3.79 0.24
N ASN A 128 10.77 -3.76 -0.56
CA ASN A 128 11.20 -2.55 -1.26
C ASN A 128 10.19 -2.09 -2.33
N LYS A 129 9.49 -3.01 -3.00
CA LYS A 129 8.41 -2.64 -3.94
C LYS A 129 7.16 -2.15 -3.22
N ILE A 130 6.77 -2.76 -2.10
CA ILE A 130 5.61 -2.35 -1.30
C ILE A 130 5.83 -0.98 -0.66
N ILE A 131 7.00 -0.74 -0.07
CA ILE A 131 7.36 0.57 0.53
C ILE A 131 7.22 1.68 -0.52
N LYS A 132 7.64 1.43 -1.77
CA LYS A 132 7.51 2.40 -2.86
C LYS A 132 6.05 2.74 -3.17
N VAL A 133 5.16 1.75 -3.16
CA VAL A 133 3.71 1.96 -3.40
C VAL A 133 3.06 2.68 -2.23
N VAL A 134 3.34 2.27 -0.98
CA VAL A 134 2.81 2.92 0.24
C VAL A 134 3.20 4.40 0.31
N ILE A 135 4.45 4.72 -0.02
CA ILE A 135 4.90 6.12 -0.04
C ILE A 135 4.15 6.92 -1.11
N MET A 136 3.90 6.35 -2.28
CA MET A 136 3.12 7.02 -3.33
C MET A 136 1.69 7.33 -2.85
N VAL A 137 1.06 6.41 -2.11
CA VAL A 137 -0.25 6.63 -1.49
C VAL A 137 -0.20 7.79 -0.50
N LEU A 138 0.74 7.77 0.46
CA LEU A 138 0.88 8.84 1.46
C LEU A 138 1.06 10.22 0.82
N ILE A 139 1.77 10.29 -0.30
CA ILE A 139 1.96 11.54 -1.05
C ILE A 139 0.61 12.02 -1.61
N VAL A 140 -0.19 11.14 -2.23
CA VAL A 140 -1.50 11.50 -2.79
C VAL A 140 -2.50 11.89 -1.69
N SER A 141 -2.59 11.13 -0.59
CA SER A 141 -3.44 11.47 0.57
C SER A 141 -3.06 12.83 1.17
N PHE A 142 -1.77 13.13 1.22
CA PHE A 142 -1.29 14.40 1.71
C PHE A 142 -1.68 15.55 0.78
N PHE A 143 -1.52 15.39 -0.54
CA PHE A 143 -1.97 16.39 -1.51
C PHE A 143 -3.47 16.67 -1.41
N GLU A 144 -4.28 15.63 -1.24
CA GLU A 144 -5.72 15.80 -0.98
C GLU A 144 -6.00 16.64 0.26
N ARG A 145 -5.36 16.28 1.39
CA ARG A 145 -5.55 16.98 2.67
C ARG A 145 -5.19 18.44 2.54
N VAL A 146 -4.12 18.71 1.81
CA VAL A 146 -3.62 20.05 1.56
C VAL A 146 -4.58 20.85 0.66
N LEU A 147 -5.13 20.25 -0.40
CA LEU A 147 -6.11 20.91 -1.26
C LEU A 147 -7.42 21.22 -0.53
N LYS A 148 -7.89 20.30 0.34
CA LYS A 148 -9.07 20.54 1.20
C LYS A 148 -8.90 21.70 2.18
N VAL A 149 -7.69 21.91 2.69
CA VAL A 149 -7.37 23.04 3.59
C VAL A 149 -7.21 24.34 2.79
N SER A 150 -7.10 24.26 1.46
CA SER A 150 -6.80 25.42 0.62
C SER A 150 -7.94 26.38 0.36
N ASP A 151 -9.18 25.94 0.54
CA ASP A 151 -10.36 26.78 0.34
C ASP A 151 -10.60 27.78 1.49
N ASP A 152 -9.92 27.64 2.65
CA ASP A 152 -10.12 28.51 3.83
C ASP A 152 -8.92 29.46 4.13
N TYR A 153 -8.01 29.64 3.16
CA TYR A 153 -6.82 30.48 3.34
C TYR A 153 -7.13 31.98 3.36
N LYS A 154 -7.48 32.49 4.54
CA LYS A 154 -7.59 33.93 4.80
C LYS A 154 -6.32 34.54 5.42
N THR A 155 -5.35 33.72 5.85
CA THR A 155 -4.19 34.17 6.63
C THR A 155 -2.85 33.84 5.96
N PRO A 156 -1.90 34.79 5.81
CA PRO A 156 -0.59 34.58 5.18
C PRO A 156 0.26 33.44 5.78
N LEU A 157 0.08 33.18 7.08
CA LEU A 157 0.79 32.13 7.81
C LEU A 157 0.45 30.72 7.27
N GLN A 158 -0.80 30.50 6.82
CA GLN A 158 -1.24 29.21 6.32
C GLN A 158 -0.62 28.89 4.94
N MET A 159 -0.40 29.91 4.11
CA MET A 159 0.33 29.77 2.84
C MET A 159 1.80 29.36 3.07
N MET A 160 2.42 29.83 4.15
CA MET A 160 3.78 29.42 4.51
C MET A 160 3.84 27.93 4.90
N TYR A 161 2.90 27.44 5.71
CA TYR A 161 2.81 26.01 6.05
C TYR A 161 2.57 25.13 4.81
N PHE A 162 1.80 25.61 3.84
CA PHE A 162 1.61 24.92 2.56
C PHE A 162 2.91 24.83 1.74
N ALA A 163 3.67 25.93 1.63
CA ALA A 163 4.95 25.92 0.92
C ALA A 163 5.96 24.97 1.58
N VAL A 164 6.04 24.97 2.92
CA VAL A 164 6.92 24.06 3.69
C VAL A 164 6.52 22.60 3.48
N SER A 165 5.22 22.32 3.45
CA SER A 165 4.65 20.99 3.22
C SER A 165 5.05 20.41 1.86
N ILE A 166 4.90 21.19 0.77
CA ILE A 166 5.32 20.76 -0.57
C ILE A 166 6.84 20.56 -0.64
N PHE A 167 7.60 21.46 -0.01
CA PHE A 167 9.05 21.35 0.03
C PHE A 167 9.50 20.06 0.74
N ALA A 168 8.87 19.72 1.88
CA ALA A 168 9.13 18.49 2.62
C ALA A 168 8.79 17.23 1.81
N LEU A 169 7.66 17.22 1.09
CA LEU A 169 7.31 16.13 0.18
C LEU A 169 8.36 15.94 -0.93
N SER A 170 8.76 17.03 -1.56
CA SER A 170 9.79 17.01 -2.61
C SER A 170 11.12 16.46 -2.10
N LEU A 171 11.54 16.88 -0.90
CA LEU A 171 12.73 16.34 -0.24
C LEU A 171 12.59 14.85 0.09
N GLY A 172 11.42 14.41 0.55
CA GLY A 172 11.13 13.00 0.81
C GLY A 172 11.31 12.15 -0.45
N VAL A 173 10.67 12.57 -1.56
CA VAL A 173 10.80 11.89 -2.86
C VAL A 173 12.25 11.89 -3.37
N PHE A 174 12.96 13.01 -3.22
CA PHE A 174 14.36 13.11 -3.61
C PHE A 174 15.27 12.14 -2.82
N LEU A 175 15.07 12.01 -1.51
CA LEU A 175 15.82 11.07 -0.67
C LEU A 175 15.58 9.62 -1.07
N ILE A 176 14.32 9.27 -1.36
CA ILE A 176 13.95 7.94 -1.83
C ILE A 176 14.64 7.64 -3.17
N LYS A 177 14.59 8.59 -4.11
CA LYS A 177 15.25 8.45 -5.41
C LYS A 177 16.77 8.34 -5.28
N LYS A 178 17.39 9.08 -4.35
CA LYS A 178 18.82 9.00 -4.06
C LYS A 178 19.22 7.64 -3.47
N HIS A 179 18.39 7.08 -2.59
CA HIS A 179 18.60 5.74 -2.03
C HIS A 179 18.51 4.65 -3.11
N ASP A 180 17.49 4.72 -3.98
CA ASP A 180 17.32 3.82 -5.12
C ASP A 180 18.53 3.86 -6.09
N ASN A 181 19.04 5.06 -6.36
CA ASN A 181 20.19 5.27 -7.26
C ASN A 181 21.55 4.81 -6.65
N ASN A 182 21.69 4.85 -5.32
CA ASN A 182 22.88 4.32 -4.64
C ASN A 182 22.91 2.78 -4.69
N ASN A 183 21.75 2.13 -4.61
CA ASN A 183 21.65 0.68 -4.74
C ASN A 183 21.94 0.19 -6.17
N GLY A 184 21.66 1.02 -7.19
CA GLY A 184 22.01 0.74 -8.58
C GLY A 184 23.51 0.91 -8.93
N LYS A 185 24.28 1.65 -8.12
CA LYS A 185 25.72 1.86 -8.37
C LYS A 185 26.63 0.76 -7.81
N SER A 186 26.16 -0.06 -6.87
CA SER A 186 26.99 -1.13 -6.29
C SER A 186 27.10 -2.38 -7.19
N SER A 187 26.24 -2.52 -8.21
CA SER A 187 26.26 -3.67 -9.13
C SER A 187 26.96 -3.38 -10.48
N GLY A 188 27.43 -2.15 -10.70
CA GLY A 188 28.03 -1.72 -11.98
C GLY A 188 29.55 -1.59 -12.00
N VAL A 189 30.24 -1.79 -10.87
CA VAL A 189 31.70 -1.58 -10.75
C VAL A 189 32.39 -2.84 -10.22
N SER A 190 32.21 -3.96 -10.92
CA SER A 190 33.11 -5.12 -10.82
C SER A 190 33.10 -5.93 -12.12
N LYS A 191 33.32 -5.23 -13.24
CA LYS A 191 33.84 -5.84 -14.47
C LYS A 191 34.73 -4.81 -15.18
N LYS A 192 35.97 -4.76 -14.74
CA LYS A 192 37.11 -4.45 -15.60
C LYS A 192 38.36 -5.10 -15.03
#